data_AF-A0A117S5A2-F1
#
_entry.id   AF-A0A117S5A2-F1
#
_cell.length_a   1.000
_cell.length_b   1.000
_cell.length_c   1.000
_cell.angle_alpha   90.00
_cell.angle_beta   90.00
_cell.angle_gamma   90.00
#
_symmetry.space_group_name_H-M   'P 1'
#
loop_
_entity.id
_entity.type
_entity.pdbx_description
1 polymer ?
#
loop_
_entity_poly.entity_id
_entity_poly.type
_entity_poly.pdbx_seq_one_letter_code
_entity_poly.pdbx_strand_id
1 'polypeptide(L)'
;MLINTIALQKLAEQRNWSIPDLAGKLGVDYSYLFRVLNKEKIGGVKVFKGLYLLCKEEKLDLENYIFFNKPLSTDNGNQNSDVV
;
A
#
# COMPACT_ATOMS: atom_id res chain seq x y z
N MET A 1 8.18 1.87 2.37
CA MET A 1 6.86 1.22 2.30
C MET A 1 6.74 0.59 0.92
N LEU A 2 6.35 -0.67 0.86
CA LEU A 2 6.12 -1.40 -0.38
C LEU A 2 4.63 -1.69 -0.50
N ILE A 3 4.11 -1.72 -1.72
CA ILE A 3 2.73 -2.13 -2.00
C ILE A 3 2.73 -3.67 -2.12
N ASN A 4 1.77 -4.32 -1.48
CA ASN A 4 1.51 -5.74 -1.69
C ASN A 4 0.80 -5.93 -3.04
N THR A 5 1.60 -6.04 -4.11
CA THR A 5 1.06 -6.15 -5.48
C THR A 5 0.26 -7.43 -5.69
N ILE A 6 0.52 -8.49 -4.93
CA ILE A 6 -0.24 -9.75 -4.98
C ILE A 6 -1.65 -9.54 -4.42
N ALA A 7 -1.78 -8.93 -3.24
CA ALA A 7 -3.09 -8.62 -2.67
C ALA A 7 -3.88 -7.67 -3.57
N LEU A 8 -3.19 -6.70 -4.19
CA LEU A 8 -3.82 -5.75 -5.11
C LEU A 8 -4.33 -6.42 -6.39
N GLN A 9 -3.59 -7.37 -6.97
CA GLN A 9 -4.04 -8.16 -8.13
C GLN A 9 -5.24 -9.04 -7.76
N LYS A 10 -5.18 -9.73 -6.61
CA LYS A 10 -6.31 -10.54 -6.12
C LYS A 10 -7.57 -9.72 -5.91
N LEU A 11 -7.45 -8.50 -5.37
CA LEU A 11 -8.59 -7.59 -5.22
C LEU A 11 -9.20 -7.25 -6.59
N ALA A 12 -8.37 -6.95 -7.59
CA ALA A 12 -8.85 -6.67 -8.94
C ALA A 12 -9.57 -7.88 -9.55
N GLU A 13 -9.01 -9.08 -9.39
CA GLU A 13 -9.66 -10.33 -9.83
C GLU A 13 -11.01 -10.56 -9.14
N GLN A 14 -11.07 -10.42 -7.81
CA GLN A 14 -12.31 -10.59 -7.02
C GLN A 14 -13.40 -9.60 -7.39
N ARG A 15 -13.01 -8.41 -7.83
CA ARG A 15 -13.94 -7.35 -8.25
C ARG A 15 -14.15 -7.32 -9.76
N ASN A 16 -13.57 -8.26 -10.51
CA ASN A 16 -13.60 -8.33 -11.97
C ASN A 16 -13.14 -7.02 -12.64
N TRP A 17 -12.12 -6.39 -12.09
CA TRP A 17 -11.50 -5.17 -12.61
C TRP A 17 -10.33 -5.50 -13.52
N SER A 18 -10.27 -4.83 -14.68
CA SER A 18 -9.07 -4.86 -15.51
C SER A 18 -7.95 -4.01 -14.88
N ILE A 19 -6.71 -4.19 -15.35
CA ILE A 19 -5.58 -3.36 -14.88
C ILE A 19 -5.83 -1.86 -15.16
N PRO A 20 -6.37 -1.44 -16.32
CA PRO A 20 -6.82 -0.07 -16.54
C PRO A 20 -7.86 0.42 -15.52
N ASP A 21 -8.85 -0.41 -15.17
CA ASP A 21 -9.87 -0.02 -14.18
C ASP A 21 -9.26 0.19 -12.80
N LEU A 22 -8.36 -0.71 -12.40
CA LEU A 22 -7.61 -0.60 -11.16
C LEU A 22 -6.74 0.68 -11.15
N ALA A 23 -6.10 1.02 -12.27
CA ALA A 23 -5.33 2.26 -12.39
C ALA A 23 -6.22 3.50 -12.22
N GLY A 24 -7.41 3.50 -12.83
CA GLY A 24 -8.42 4.55 -12.66
C GLY A 24 -8.86 4.69 -11.21
N LYS A 25 -9.15 3.57 -10.53
CA LYS A 25 -9.52 3.55 -9.10
C LYS A 25 -8.41 4.05 -8.18
N LEU A 26 -7.16 3.75 -8.50
CA LEU A 26 -6.00 4.24 -7.75
C LEU A 26 -5.60 5.68 -8.13
N GLY A 27 -6.24 6.28 -9.14
CA GLY A 27 -5.91 7.63 -9.62
C GLY A 27 -4.50 7.74 -10.19
N VAL A 28 -4.03 6.68 -10.87
CA VAL A 28 -2.69 6.62 -11.47
C VAL A 28 -2.73 6.18 -12.92
N ASP A 29 -1.67 6.48 -13.67
CA ASP A 29 -1.56 6.03 -15.07
C ASP A 29 -1.41 4.51 -15.18
N TYR A 30 -2.06 3.92 -16.19
CA TYR A 30 -1.97 2.49 -16.50
C TYR A 30 -0.51 2.01 -16.58
N SER A 31 0.33 2.67 -17.38
CA SER A 31 1.73 2.28 -17.56
C SER A 31 2.53 2.36 -16.26
N TYR A 32 2.17 3.30 -15.37
CA TYR A 32 2.81 3.40 -14.07
C TYR A 32 2.39 2.25 -13.15
N LEU A 33 1.09 1.95 -13.06
CA LEU A 33 0.59 0.82 -12.28
C LEU A 33 1.15 -0.50 -12.81
N PHE A 34 1.19 -0.70 -14.12
CA PHE A 34 1.74 -1.91 -14.76
C PHE A 34 3.18 -2.17 -14.34
N ARG A 35 4.04 -1.14 -14.35
CA ARG A 35 5.44 -1.24 -13.89
C ARG A 35 5.53 -1.55 -12.40
N VAL A 36 4.62 -0.99 -11.58
CA VAL A 36 4.56 -1.29 -10.15
C VAL A 36 4.16 -2.75 -9.89
N LEU A 37 3.15 -3.24 -10.59
CA LEU A 37 2.67 -4.62 -10.47
C LEU A 37 3.74 -5.65 -10.91
N ASN A 38 4.49 -5.34 -11.97
CA ASN A 38 5.60 -6.16 -12.46
C ASN A 38 6.92 -5.99 -11.68
N LYS A 39 6.91 -5.24 -10.57
CA LYS A 39 8.10 -4.96 -9.73
C LYS A 39 9.24 -4.23 -10.45
N GLU A 40 8.96 -3.65 -11.62
CA GLU A 40 9.91 -2.80 -12.37
C GLU A 40 10.04 -1.41 -11.74
N LYS A 41 9.08 -1.01 -10.90
CA LYS A 41 9.08 0.27 -10.19
C LYS A 41 8.48 0.14 -8.79
N ILE A 42 9.06 0.85 -7.83
CA ILE A 42 8.49 0.95 -6.48
C ILE A 42 7.25 1.86 -6.52
N GLY A 43 6.15 1.38 -5.95
CA GLY A 43 4.93 2.16 -5.75
C GLY A 43 5.22 3.36 -4.83
N GLY A 44 5.07 4.57 -5.35
CA GLY A 44 5.33 5.81 -4.62
C GLY A 44 4.10 6.33 -3.88
N VAL A 45 4.21 7.56 -3.36
CA VAL A 45 3.14 8.24 -2.61
C VAL A 45 1.81 8.29 -3.39
N LYS A 46 1.86 8.41 -4.72
CA LYS A 46 0.66 8.41 -5.58
C LYS A 46 -0.13 7.09 -5.47
N VAL A 47 0.54 5.95 -5.61
CA VAL A 47 -0.11 4.62 -5.50
C VAL A 47 -0.68 4.45 -4.10
N PHE A 48 0.07 4.84 -3.08
CA PHE A 48 -0.38 4.74 -1.70
C PHE A 48 -1.62 5.58 -1.41
N LYS A 49 -1.65 6.85 -1.86
CA LYS A 49 -2.82 7.72 -1.69
C LYS A 49 -4.05 7.11 -2.36
N GLY A 50 -3.89 6.60 -3.59
CA GLY A 50 -4.97 5.92 -4.30
C GLY A 50 -5.45 4.68 -3.57
N LEU A 51 -4.52 3.84 -3.11
CA LEU A 51 -4.82 2.63 -2.36
C LEU A 51 -5.54 2.93 -1.04
N TYR A 52 -5.10 3.95 -0.31
CA TYR A 52 -5.75 4.39 0.92
C TYR A 52 -7.21 4.80 0.68
N LEU A 53 -7.47 5.58 -0.37
CA LEU A 53 -8.83 6.00 -0.74
C LEU A 53 -9.67 4.79 -1.15
N LEU A 54 -9.13 3.92 -2.00
CA LEU A 54 -9.80 2.69 -2.43
C LEU A 54 -10.15 1.79 -1.25
N CYS A 55 -9.23 1.58 -0.31
CA CYS A 55 -9.48 0.80 0.88
C CYS A 55 -10.59 1.42 1.73
N LYS A 56 -10.63 2.76 1.86
CA LYS A 56 -11.67 3.47 2.60
C LYS A 56 -13.05 3.32 1.93
N GLU A 57 -13.11 3.40 0.60
CA GLU A 57 -14.35 3.25 -0.17
C GLU A 57 -14.90 1.83 -0.11
N GLU A 58 -14.01 0.83 -0.23
CA GLU A 58 -14.36 -0.59 -0.27
C GLU A 58 -14.44 -1.24 1.12
N LYS A 59 -14.21 -0.46 2.19
CA LYS A 59 -14.12 -0.91 3.59
C LYS A 59 -13.11 -2.05 3.79
N LEU A 60 -11.96 -1.92 3.15
CA LEU A 60 -10.84 -2.86 3.23
C LEU A 60 -9.83 -2.39 4.27
N ASP A 61 -9.17 -3.34 4.90
CA ASP A 61 -8.06 -3.06 5.79
C ASP A 61 -6.76 -2.84 4.98
N LEU A 62 -6.21 -1.63 5.09
CA LEU A 62 -5.02 -1.16 4.36
C LEU A 62 -3.78 -1.99 4.69
N GLU A 63 -3.68 -2.52 5.91
CA GLU A 63 -2.49 -3.26 6.38
C GLU A 63 -2.21 -4.51 5.53
N ASN A 64 -3.25 -5.09 4.94
CA ASN A 64 -3.12 -6.23 4.03
C ASN A 64 -2.47 -5.86 2.67
N TYR A 65 -2.43 -4.57 2.34
CA TYR A 65 -2.00 -4.06 1.04
C TYR A 65 -0.66 -3.32 1.08
N ILE A 66 -0.05 -3.13 2.26
CA ILE A 66 1.25 -2.45 2.41
C ILE A 66 2.21 -3.28 3.26
N PHE A 67 3.50 -3.21 2.91
CA PHE A 67 4.56 -3.75 3.73
C PHE A 67 5.46 -2.62 4.24
N PHE A 68 5.80 -2.67 5.53
CA PHE A 68 6.79 -1.80 6.13
C PHE A 68 8.17 -2.48 6.03
N ASN A 69 9.12 -1.82 5.36
CA ASN A 69 10.50 -2.33 5.19
C ASN A 69 11.35 -2.28 6.46
N LYS A 70 10.81 -1.72 7.53
CA LYS A 70 11.40 -1.71 8.86
C LYS A 70 10.26 -1.81 9.86
N PRO A 71 10.41 -2.54 10.98
CA PRO A 71 9.58 -2.27 12.14
C PRO A 71 9.72 -0.77 12.44
N LEU A 72 8.60 -0.10 12.72
CA LEU A 72 8.64 1.25 13.26
C LEU A 72 9.63 1.21 14.44
N SER A 73 10.64 2.08 14.44
CA SER A 73 11.48 2.23 15.62
C SER A 73 10.55 2.62 16.76
N THR A 74 10.30 1.70 17.67
CA THR A 74 9.71 2.00 18.97
C THR A 74 10.74 2.84 19.71
N ASP A 75 10.59 4.17 19.64
CA ASP A 75 11.15 5.04 20.66
C ASP A 75 10.33 4.78 21.94
N ASN A 76 10.67 3.72 22.66
CA ASN A 76 10.28 3.61 24.05
C ASN A 76 11.09 4.70 24.76
N GLY A 77 10.53 5.91 24.83
CA GLY A 77 11.09 7.02 25.58
C GLY A 77 11.55 6.52 26.93
N ASN A 78 12.87 6.53 27.12
CA ASN A 78 13.56 6.16 28.33
C ASN A 78 13.06 7.07 29.47
N GLN A 79 12.11 6.58 30.27
CA GLN A 79 11.78 7.20 31.56
C GLN A 79 12.80 6.69 32.56
N ASN A 80 13.79 7.55 32.79
CA ASN A 80 14.78 7.47 33.86
C ASN A 80 14.14 6.98 35.17
N SER A 81 14.81 6.09 35.87
CA SER A 81 14.63 5.94 37.32
C SER A 81 16.01 5.70 37.92
N ASP A 82 16.70 6.81 38.16
CA ASP A 82 17.63 6.94 39.28
C ASP A 82 16.98 6.32 40.52
N VAL A 83 17.58 5.23 41.01
CA VAL A 83 17.38 4.80 42.39
C VAL A 83 18.77 4.63 43.00
N VAL A 84 19.11 5.68 43.75
CA VAL A 84 20.00 5.81 44.91
C VAL A 84 20.72 4.54 45.37
#